data_AF-A0A1E7ENJ5-F1
#
_entry.id   AF-A0A1E7ENJ5-F1
#
_cell.length_a   1.000
_cell.length_b   1.000
_cell.length_c   1.000
_cell.angle_alpha   90.00
_cell.angle_beta   90.00
_cell.angle_gamma   90.00
#
_symmetry.space_group_name_H-M   'P 1'
#
loop_
_entity.id
_entity.type
_entity.pdbx_description
1 polymer ?
#
loop_
_entity_poly.entity_id
_entity_poly.type
_entity_poly.pdbx_seq_one_letter_code
_entity_poly.pdbx_strand_id
1 'polypeptide(L)'
;MDTRNDANLRLLKRTVNKGITDIIGNYTATHVVLYFFHPTTQQWEKSLIEGSLSLVKVVDADSQITTTAQKYLLIILNRNSPDNYKMEFTKDFQLQQSNPYLILKNYENQSKEATIRGIWFPNENERTKMNDLLMDVLNELKNPTVVVSAAAALPTPTIDRNAATAALFASLNIGGSTSTSSSSSNSNSNSNANQQQQSQQPTLDKKSLQLSLLSLIQDERFLDLIHAQYLKVHNARTKNNNNNNSRK
;
A
#
# COMPACT_ATOMS: atom_id res chain seq x y z
N MET A 1 29.83 -10.66 -3.27
CA MET A 1 29.22 -9.73 -2.31
C MET A 1 29.99 -8.43 -2.35
N ASP A 2 29.34 -7.32 -2.65
CA ASP A 2 30.02 -6.03 -2.84
C ASP A 2 30.47 -5.45 -1.50
N THR A 3 31.76 -5.57 -1.20
CA THR A 3 32.40 -5.08 0.03
C THR A 3 32.11 -3.61 0.32
N ARG A 4 31.96 -2.79 -0.74
CA ARG A 4 31.62 -1.37 -0.64
C ARG A 4 30.22 -1.14 -0.07
N ASN A 5 29.24 -1.92 -0.49
CA ASN A 5 27.86 -1.77 -0.03
C ASN A 5 27.69 -2.23 1.41
N ASP A 6 28.38 -3.30 1.82
CA ASP A 6 28.40 -3.73 3.22
C ASP A 6 29.01 -2.64 4.13
N ALA A 7 30.10 -2.01 3.70
CA ALA A 7 30.69 -0.88 4.42
C ALA A 7 29.71 0.31 4.53
N ASN A 8 29.04 0.68 3.43
CA ASN A 8 28.02 1.75 3.41
C ASN A 8 26.83 1.41 4.32
N LEU A 9 26.34 0.17 4.28
CA LEU A 9 25.23 -0.28 5.10
C LEU A 9 25.58 -0.22 6.60
N ARG A 10 26.79 -0.65 6.98
CA ARG A 10 27.29 -0.53 8.36
C ARG A 10 27.41 0.92 8.79
N LEU A 11 27.88 1.80 7.91
CA LEU A 11 27.97 3.23 8.19
C LEU A 11 26.58 3.81 8.45
N LEU A 12 25.62 3.56 7.56
CA LEU A 12 24.23 4.03 7.67
C LEU A 12 23.55 3.52 8.95
N LYS A 13 23.77 2.24 9.31
CA LYS A 13 23.28 1.64 10.57
C LYS A 13 23.83 2.37 11.81
N ARG A 14 25.08 2.82 11.75
CA ARG A 14 25.76 3.49 12.87
C ARG A 14 25.39 4.97 12.97
N THR A 15 25.29 5.68 11.85
CA THR A 15 25.14 7.15 11.84
C THR A 15 23.70 7.62 11.75
N VAL A 16 22.82 6.86 11.10
CA VAL A 16 21.44 7.30 10.83
C VAL A 16 20.43 6.52 11.65
N ASN A 17 20.36 5.19 11.48
CA ASN A 17 19.36 4.37 12.16
C ASN A 17 19.78 2.90 12.20
N LYS A 18 19.77 2.29 13.39
CA LYS A 18 20.11 0.86 13.60
C LYS A 18 19.12 -0.11 12.93
N GLY A 19 17.87 0.30 12.71
CA GLY A 19 16.82 -0.49 12.07
C GLY A 19 16.92 -0.58 10.54
N ILE A 20 17.94 0.05 9.93
CA ILE A 20 18.22 -0.12 8.50
C ILE A 20 18.58 -1.57 8.25
N THR A 21 17.81 -2.24 7.40
CA THR A 21 18.02 -3.66 7.08
C THR A 21 18.93 -3.80 5.87
N ASP A 22 18.63 -3.07 4.79
CA ASP A 22 19.30 -3.23 3.50
C ASP A 22 19.30 -1.93 2.67
N ILE A 23 20.22 -1.85 1.69
CA ILE A 23 20.26 -0.80 0.66
C ILE A 23 19.59 -1.34 -0.60
N ILE A 24 18.54 -0.68 -1.06
CA ILE A 24 17.76 -1.13 -2.22
C ILE A 24 18.61 -1.11 -3.49
N GLY A 25 18.48 -2.18 -4.27
CA GLY A 25 19.19 -2.39 -5.53
C GLY A 25 20.71 -2.44 -5.41
N ASN A 26 21.25 -2.59 -4.18
CA ASN A 26 22.69 -2.54 -3.89
C ASN A 26 23.38 -1.33 -4.56
N TYR A 27 22.66 -0.23 -4.69
CA TYR A 27 23.10 0.94 -5.43
C TYR A 27 23.21 2.16 -4.53
N THR A 28 24.24 2.96 -4.76
CA THR A 28 24.48 4.23 -4.07
C THR A 28 25.12 5.16 -5.06
N ALA A 29 24.47 6.32 -5.29
CA ALA A 29 25.03 7.35 -6.15
C ALA A 29 26.23 7.98 -5.47
N THR A 30 27.27 8.29 -6.25
CA THR A 30 28.56 8.72 -5.74
C THR A 30 28.48 10.12 -5.13
N HIS A 31 27.73 10.99 -5.80
CA HIS A 31 27.68 12.40 -5.48
C HIS A 31 26.37 13.04 -5.97
N VAL A 32 25.68 13.72 -5.07
CA VAL A 32 24.49 14.51 -5.34
C VAL A 32 24.46 15.78 -4.49
N VAL A 33 23.71 16.77 -4.95
CA VAL A 33 23.44 18.01 -4.20
C VAL A 33 21.95 18.19 -4.03
N LEU A 34 21.51 18.49 -2.81
CA LEU A 34 20.10 18.72 -2.51
C LEU A 34 19.72 20.20 -2.70
N TYR A 35 18.54 20.42 -3.28
CA TYR A 35 17.88 21.71 -3.45
C TYR A 35 16.49 21.67 -2.82
N PHE A 36 16.12 22.76 -2.17
CA PHE A 36 14.81 22.99 -1.58
C PHE A 36 14.01 23.92 -2.46
N PHE A 37 12.75 23.57 -2.75
CA PHE A 37 11.83 24.50 -3.41
C PHE A 37 10.98 25.19 -2.35
N HIS A 38 10.97 26.53 -2.38
CA HIS A 38 10.15 27.34 -1.50
C HIS A 38 8.79 27.60 -2.16
N PRO A 39 7.68 27.06 -1.62
CA PRO A 39 6.36 27.24 -2.24
C PRO A 39 5.90 28.70 -2.20
N THR A 40 6.28 29.47 -1.17
CA THR A 40 5.90 30.87 -1.00
C THR A 40 6.57 31.80 -2.00
N THR A 41 7.89 31.63 -2.21
CA THR A 41 8.67 32.50 -3.12
C THR A 41 8.81 31.93 -4.52
N GLN A 42 8.39 30.68 -4.74
CA GLN A 42 8.52 29.92 -5.98
C GLN A 42 9.98 29.83 -6.49
N GLN A 43 10.94 29.80 -5.56
CA GLN A 43 12.36 29.77 -5.87
C GLN A 43 13.04 28.50 -5.35
N TRP A 44 14.08 28.09 -6.06
CA TRP A 44 14.97 27.01 -5.65
C TRP A 44 16.11 27.56 -4.81
N GLU A 45 16.32 26.95 -3.65
CA GLU A 45 17.47 27.22 -2.78
C GLU A 45 18.41 26.02 -2.79
N LYS A 46 19.70 26.28 -3.04
CA LYS A 46 20.75 25.28 -2.93
C LYS A 46 21.00 25.00 -1.44
N SER A 47 20.86 23.74 -1.02
CA SER A 47 21.23 23.36 0.34
C SER A 47 22.73 23.16 0.48
N LEU A 48 23.22 23.15 1.73
CA LEU A 48 24.60 22.78 2.06
C LEU A 48 24.81 21.26 2.17
N ILE A 49 23.81 20.46 1.79
CA ILE A 49 23.85 19.00 1.88
C ILE A 49 24.27 18.43 0.52
N GLU A 50 25.46 17.84 0.50
CA GLU A 50 26.10 17.28 -0.68
C GLU A 50 26.87 16.02 -0.31
N GLY A 51 26.71 14.95 -1.09
CA GLY A 51 27.37 13.68 -0.80
C GLY A 51 26.71 12.48 -1.48
N SER A 52 26.78 11.31 -0.87
CA SER A 52 26.28 10.07 -1.49
C SER A 52 24.81 9.81 -1.18
N LEU A 53 24.04 9.42 -2.20
CA LEU A 53 22.60 9.12 -2.08
C LEU A 53 22.37 7.61 -2.09
N SER A 54 21.60 7.13 -1.11
CA SER A 54 21.18 5.73 -1.01
C SER A 54 19.71 5.65 -0.64
N LEU A 55 18.98 4.71 -1.25
CA LEU A 55 17.65 4.31 -0.79
C LEU A 55 17.80 3.08 0.11
N VAL A 56 17.26 3.15 1.31
CA VAL A 56 17.36 2.07 2.30
C VAL A 56 16.01 1.58 2.76
N LYS A 57 15.96 0.30 3.12
CA LYS A 57 14.82 -0.33 3.78
C LYS A 57 15.04 -0.32 5.28
N VAL A 58 14.04 0.15 6.02
CA VAL A 58 14.05 0.22 7.48
C VAL A 58 12.87 -0.55 8.02
N VAL A 59 13.15 -1.37 9.03
CA VAL A 59 12.13 -2.09 9.78
C VAL A 59 12.03 -1.40 11.15
N ASP A 60 10.84 -0.90 11.45
CA ASP A 60 10.58 -0.26 12.74
C ASP A 60 10.48 -1.34 13.82
N ALA A 61 11.44 -1.38 14.74
CA ALA A 61 11.52 -2.41 15.77
C ALA A 61 10.56 -2.16 16.95
N ASP A 62 10.12 -0.91 17.15
CA ASP A 62 9.25 -0.50 18.26
C ASP A 62 7.75 -0.65 17.95
N SER A 63 7.37 -1.08 16.74
CA SER A 63 5.98 -1.30 16.37
C SER A 63 5.47 -2.66 16.90
N GLN A 64 5.45 -2.80 18.23
CA GLN A 64 5.00 -4.00 18.96
C GLN A 64 3.47 -4.23 18.83
N ILE A 65 2.73 -3.28 18.26
CA ILE A 65 1.28 -3.42 18.04
C ILE A 65 0.99 -3.20 16.56
N THR A 66 0.63 -4.30 15.89
CA THR A 66 0.00 -4.40 14.57
C THR A 66 0.80 -3.91 13.35
N THR A 67 1.29 -4.90 12.60
CA THR A 67 1.84 -4.81 11.24
C THR A 67 3.27 -4.25 11.16
N THR A 68 4.22 -5.14 10.83
CA THR A 68 5.61 -4.84 10.49
C THR A 68 5.67 -3.84 9.33
N ALA A 69 5.57 -2.54 9.63
CA ALA A 69 5.55 -1.50 8.62
C ALA A 69 6.97 -1.30 8.09
N GLN A 70 7.29 -2.01 7.02
CA GLN A 70 8.49 -1.79 6.23
C GLN A 70 8.44 -0.37 5.64
N LYS A 71 9.41 0.46 6.00
CA LYS A 71 9.54 1.83 5.50
C LYS A 71 10.75 1.93 4.58
N TYR A 72 10.64 2.79 3.58
CA TYR A 72 11.76 3.15 2.72
C TYR A 72 12.23 4.54 3.12
N LEU A 73 13.55 4.73 3.19
CA LEU A 73 14.17 5.99 3.57
C LEU A 73 15.21 6.35 2.52
N LEU A 74 15.08 7.54 1.95
CA LEU A 74 16.06 8.13 1.06
C LEU A 74 17.02 8.95 1.90
N ILE A 75 18.32 8.63 1.83
CA ILE A 75 19.35 9.23 2.69
C ILE A 75 20.43 9.83 1.80
N ILE A 76 20.81 11.08 2.10
CA ILE A 76 22.03 11.71 1.59
C ILE A 76 23.02 11.80 2.75
N LEU A 77 24.10 11.03 2.66
CA LEU A 77 25.21 11.14 3.58
C LEU A 77 26.04 12.36 3.20
N ASN A 78 26.01 13.36 4.06
CA ASN A 78 26.68 14.63 3.80
C ASN A 78 28.21 14.47 3.98
N ARG A 79 28.97 15.05 3.05
CA ARG A 79 30.43 15.07 3.11
C ARG A 79 30.97 16.30 3.81
N ASN A 80 30.20 17.38 3.84
CA ASN A 80 30.64 18.69 4.32
C ASN A 80 30.32 18.90 5.80
N SER A 81 29.35 18.16 6.34
CA SER A 81 28.95 18.24 7.74
C SER A 81 28.44 16.88 8.24
N PRO A 82 28.36 16.67 9.57
CA PRO A 82 27.73 15.46 10.13
C PRO A 82 26.20 15.44 9.98
N ASP A 83 25.60 16.52 9.47
CA ASP A 83 24.17 16.64 9.29
C ASP A 83 23.73 15.98 7.98
N ASN A 84 23.13 14.80 8.10
CA ASN A 84 22.70 13.97 6.99
C ASN A 84 21.24 14.23 6.67
N TYR A 85 20.91 14.28 5.39
CA TYR A 85 19.52 14.39 4.97
C TYR A 85 18.85 13.03 4.98
N LYS A 86 17.65 12.96 5.55
CA LYS A 86 16.78 11.79 5.54
C LYS A 86 15.38 12.20 5.10
N MET A 87 14.80 11.40 4.23
CA MET A 87 13.44 11.58 3.72
C MET A 87 12.74 10.23 3.72
N GLU A 88 11.58 10.14 4.34
CA GLU A 88 10.73 8.96 4.22
C GLU A 88 10.18 8.86 2.81
N PHE A 89 10.31 7.69 2.19
CA PHE A 89 9.86 7.42 0.84
C PHE A 89 8.55 6.62 0.90
N THR A 90 7.46 7.28 0.51
CA THR A 90 6.08 6.80 0.63
C THR A 90 5.46 6.59 -0.75
N LYS A 91 4.35 5.86 -0.84
CA LYS A 91 3.60 5.62 -2.09
C LYS A 91 3.09 6.90 -2.79
N ASP A 92 2.93 7.98 -2.02
CA ASP A 92 2.37 9.26 -2.50
C ASP A 92 3.41 10.18 -3.16
N PHE A 93 4.63 9.69 -3.34
CA PHE A 93 5.67 10.42 -4.04
C PHE A 93 5.36 10.56 -5.54
N GLN A 94 5.72 11.72 -6.08
CA GLN A 94 5.79 11.99 -7.49
C GLN A 94 7.24 12.27 -7.83
N LEU A 95 7.78 11.48 -8.76
CA LEU A 95 9.14 11.65 -9.26
C LEU A 95 9.09 12.17 -10.69
N GLN A 96 9.93 13.13 -10.97
CA GLN A 96 10.11 13.70 -12.30
C GLN A 96 11.60 13.85 -12.58
N GLN A 97 12.06 13.18 -13.62
CA GLN A 97 13.42 13.37 -14.14
C GLN A 97 13.45 14.61 -15.03
N SER A 98 14.30 15.58 -14.70
CA SER A 98 14.46 16.84 -15.45
C SER A 98 15.93 17.22 -15.48
N ASN A 99 16.64 16.94 -16.57
CA ASN A 99 18.09 17.12 -16.68
C ASN A 99 18.53 18.54 -16.25
N PRO A 100 19.51 18.71 -15.33
CA PRO A 100 20.36 17.73 -14.63
C PRO A 100 19.84 17.23 -13.26
N TYR A 101 18.58 17.46 -12.94
CA TYR A 101 17.94 17.20 -11.66
C TYR A 101 17.00 15.98 -11.67
N LEU A 102 16.80 15.39 -10.50
CA LEU A 102 15.68 14.54 -10.17
C LEU A 102 14.79 15.30 -9.18
N ILE A 103 13.55 15.57 -9.58
CA ILE A 103 12.59 16.30 -8.76
C ILE A 103 11.73 15.29 -8.03
N LEU A 104 11.69 15.40 -6.71
CA LEU A 104 10.82 14.64 -5.83
C LEU A 104 9.78 15.57 -5.23
N LYS A 105 8.52 15.18 -5.33
CA LYS A 105 7.41 15.90 -4.73
C LYS A 105 6.64 14.91 -3.87
N ASN A 106 6.45 15.26 -2.61
CA ASN A 106 5.54 14.52 -1.73
C ASN A 106 4.47 15.44 -1.17
N TYR A 107 3.43 14.82 -0.64
CA TYR A 107 2.39 15.48 0.15
C TYR A 107 2.53 14.91 1.56
N GLU A 108 3.08 15.70 2.47
CA GLU A 108 3.23 15.25 3.85
C GLU A 108 1.85 15.12 4.48
N ASN A 109 1.59 13.97 5.14
CA ASN A 109 0.29 13.65 5.71
C ASN A 109 -0.13 14.75 6.70
N GLN A 110 -1.15 15.54 6.32
CA GLN A 110 -1.79 16.68 7.02
C GLN A 110 -1.39 18.09 6.54
N SER A 111 -0.34 18.24 5.74
CA SER A 111 0.00 19.54 5.14
C SER A 111 -0.69 19.69 3.78
N LYS A 112 -1.39 20.81 3.56
CA LYS A 112 -1.97 21.15 2.25
C LYS A 112 -0.89 21.55 1.22
N GLU A 113 0.34 21.74 1.69
CA GLU A 113 1.49 22.14 0.90
C GLU A 113 2.31 20.92 0.47
N ALA A 114 2.70 20.89 -0.80
CA ALA A 114 3.54 19.86 -1.34
C ALA A 114 5.01 20.20 -1.07
N THR A 115 5.75 19.28 -0.46
CA THR A 115 7.19 19.45 -0.26
C THR A 115 7.90 19.00 -1.52
N ILE A 116 8.53 19.96 -2.21
CA ILE A 116 9.29 19.71 -3.44
C ILE A 116 10.78 19.79 -3.11
N ARG A 117 11.52 18.79 -3.59
CA ARG A 117 12.98 18.68 -3.51
C ARG A 117 13.55 18.42 -4.89
N GLY A 118 14.72 18.99 -5.15
CA GLY A 118 15.49 18.77 -6.36
C GLY A 118 16.80 18.13 -5.95
N ILE A 119 17.16 17.03 -6.58
CA ILE A 119 18.46 16.40 -6.38
C ILE A 119 19.24 16.56 -7.67
N TRP A 120 20.34 17.30 -7.61
CA TRP A 120 21.26 17.46 -8.73
C TRP A 120 22.22 16.29 -8.80
N PHE A 121 22.42 15.76 -10.00
CA PHE A 121 23.37 14.69 -10.27
C PHE A 121 24.44 15.20 -11.26
N PRO A 122 25.73 15.09 -10.93
CA PRO A 122 26.80 15.34 -11.89
C PRO A 122 26.74 14.36 -13.08
N ASN A 123 26.41 13.10 -12.79
CA ASN A 123 26.39 12.01 -13.76
C ASN A 123 24.96 11.68 -14.17
N GLU A 124 24.64 11.83 -15.45
CA GLU A 124 23.34 11.47 -16.01
C GLU A 124 23.02 9.98 -15.83
N ASN A 125 24.01 9.10 -16.03
CA ASN A 125 23.83 7.66 -15.85
C ASN A 125 23.44 7.32 -14.40
N GLU A 126 24.00 8.01 -13.42
CA GLU A 126 23.65 7.79 -12.01
C GLU A 126 22.24 8.27 -11.70
N ARG A 127 21.84 9.40 -12.30
CA ARG A 127 20.49 9.95 -12.18
C ARG A 127 19.43 8.99 -12.71
N THR A 128 19.61 8.50 -13.94
CA THR A 128 18.63 7.60 -14.58
C THR A 128 18.51 6.31 -13.77
N LYS A 129 19.63 5.69 -13.38
CA LYS A 129 19.61 4.50 -12.52
C LYS A 129 18.90 4.71 -11.19
N MET A 130 19.12 5.86 -10.54
CA MET A 130 18.44 6.18 -9.29
C MET A 130 16.94 6.42 -9.50
N ASN A 131 16.57 7.10 -10.58
CA ASN A 131 15.18 7.32 -10.94
C ASN A 131 14.45 6.00 -11.17
N ASP A 132 15.04 5.10 -11.96
CA ASP A 132 14.44 3.80 -12.27
C ASP A 132 14.22 2.98 -10.99
N LEU A 133 15.23 2.92 -10.12
CA LEU A 133 15.14 2.24 -8.83
C LEU A 133 14.05 2.83 -7.93
N LEU A 134 13.94 4.17 -7.87
CA LEU A 134 12.89 4.81 -7.08
C LEU A 134 11.50 4.56 -7.67
N MET A 135 11.37 4.54 -9.00
CA MET A 135 10.10 4.22 -9.66
C MET A 135 9.70 2.77 -9.43
N ASP A 136 10.65 1.83 -9.45
CA ASP A 136 10.38 0.42 -9.17
C ASP A 136 9.84 0.23 -7.75
N VAL A 137 10.49 0.86 -6.75
CA VAL A 137 10.01 0.82 -5.35
C VAL A 137 8.67 1.53 -5.20
N LEU A 138 8.46 2.64 -5.91
CA LEU A 138 7.20 3.35 -5.89
C LEU A 138 6.05 2.54 -6.50
N ASN A 139 6.34 1.76 -7.54
CA ASN A 139 5.40 0.81 -8.14
C ASN A 139 5.10 -0.34 -7.17
N GLU A 140 6.11 -0.89 -6.48
CA GLU A 140 5.95 -1.90 -5.43
C GLU A 140 5.10 -1.38 -4.24
N LEU A 141 5.27 -0.11 -3.87
CA LEU A 141 4.50 0.53 -2.81
C LEU A 141 3.05 0.82 -3.20
N LYS A 142 2.78 1.13 -4.48
CA LYS A 142 1.42 1.38 -5.00
C LYS A 142 0.65 0.08 -5.23
N ASN A 143 1.35 -0.92 -5.76
CA ASN A 143 0.82 -2.24 -6.01
C ASN A 143 1.59 -3.20 -5.10
N PRO A 144 1.13 -3.47 -3.87
CA PRO A 144 1.69 -4.53 -3.05
C PRO A 144 1.33 -5.87 -3.70
N THR A 145 1.99 -6.19 -4.81
CA THR A 145 1.83 -7.46 -5.50
C THR A 145 2.33 -8.51 -4.54
N VAL A 146 1.42 -9.39 -4.14
CA VAL A 146 1.69 -10.66 -3.46
C VAL A 146 2.75 -11.39 -4.28
N VAL A 147 4.02 -11.20 -3.93
CA VAL A 147 5.08 -12.09 -4.37
C VAL A 147 4.88 -13.40 -3.62
N VAL A 148 4.07 -14.29 -4.21
CA VAL A 148 4.27 -15.73 -4.01
C VAL A 148 5.64 -16.02 -4.59
N SER A 149 6.68 -15.75 -3.80
CA SER A 149 8.04 -16.16 -4.10
C SER A 149 8.07 -17.66 -3.85
N ALA A 150 8.02 -18.41 -4.95
CA ALA A 150 8.27 -19.82 -5.01
C ALA A 150 9.66 -20.14 -4.42
N ALA A 151 9.70 -20.59 -3.18
CA ALA A 151 10.80 -21.36 -2.62
C ALA A 151 10.27 -22.17 -1.43
N ALA A 152 10.42 -23.50 -1.53
CA ALA A 152 10.16 -24.53 -0.52
C ALA A 152 8.70 -24.97 -0.32
N ALA A 153 8.27 -25.98 -1.12
CA ALA A 153 7.55 -27.15 -0.61
C ALA A 153 7.30 -28.20 -1.73
N LEU A 154 8.12 -29.24 -1.77
CA LEU A 154 7.64 -30.60 -1.95
C LEU A 154 7.77 -31.22 -0.55
N PRO A 155 6.71 -31.81 0.02
CA PRO A 155 6.08 -32.99 -0.53
C PRO A 155 4.55 -32.90 -0.67
N THR A 156 4.04 -33.67 -1.62
CA THR A 156 2.64 -34.03 -1.82
C THR A 156 1.95 -34.57 -0.56
N PRO A 157 0.71 -34.13 -0.28
CA PRO A 157 -0.32 -35.01 0.23
C PRO A 157 -1.38 -35.24 -0.87
N THR A 158 -1.50 -36.50 -1.29
CA THR A 158 -2.64 -37.03 -2.04
C THR A 158 -3.92 -36.82 -1.23
N ILE A 159 -4.87 -36.04 -1.74
CA ILE A 159 -6.23 -35.99 -1.21
C ILE A 159 -7.19 -36.26 -2.35
N ASP A 160 -7.86 -37.40 -2.24
CA ASP A 160 -8.84 -37.95 -3.17
C ASP A 160 -10.00 -36.98 -3.44
N ARG A 161 -10.36 -36.87 -4.72
CA ARG A 161 -11.39 -35.96 -5.26
C ARG A 161 -12.85 -36.31 -4.92
N ASN A 162 -13.11 -37.25 -4.01
CA ASN A 162 -14.47 -37.78 -3.80
C ASN A 162 -15.14 -37.39 -2.46
N ALA A 163 -14.52 -36.53 -1.64
CA ALA A 163 -15.08 -36.17 -0.32
C ALA A 163 -15.64 -34.73 -0.23
N ALA A 164 -15.38 -33.86 -1.21
CA ALA A 164 -15.76 -32.44 -1.11
C ALA A 164 -17.24 -32.15 -1.42
N THR A 165 -17.95 -33.08 -2.06
CA THR A 165 -19.39 -32.95 -2.36
C THR A 165 -20.28 -33.23 -1.15
N ALA A 166 -19.84 -34.00 -0.15
CA ALA A 166 -20.67 -34.37 1.00
C ALA A 166 -20.86 -33.22 2.03
N ALA A 167 -19.89 -32.29 2.14
CA ALA A 167 -19.97 -31.19 3.11
C ALA A 167 -20.88 -30.03 2.65
N LEU A 168 -21.08 -29.87 1.34
CA LEU A 168 -21.89 -28.79 0.74
C LEU A 168 -23.41 -29.07 0.77
N PHE A 169 -23.83 -30.35 0.84
CA PHE A 169 -25.25 -30.70 0.91
C PHE A 169 -25.80 -30.83 2.35
N ALA A 170 -24.93 -30.86 3.37
CA ALA A 170 -25.34 -30.95 4.78
C ALA A 170 -25.84 -29.62 5.38
N SER A 171 -25.71 -28.50 4.68
CA SER A 171 -26.10 -27.16 5.15
C SER A 171 -27.36 -26.59 4.48
N LEU A 172 -28.10 -27.41 3.72
CA LEU A 172 -29.30 -26.98 2.98
C LEU A 172 -30.56 -27.85 3.22
N ASN A 173 -30.70 -28.53 4.37
CA ASN A 173 -31.98 -29.19 4.70
C ASN A 173 -32.73 -28.51 5.84
N ILE A 174 -33.61 -27.60 5.42
CA ILE A 174 -34.77 -27.08 6.15
C ILE A 174 -35.80 -28.21 6.29
N GLY A 175 -36.38 -28.36 7.48
CA GLY A 175 -37.69 -29.00 7.68
C GLY A 175 -37.70 -30.48 8.08
N GLY A 176 -38.12 -30.72 9.33
CA GLY A 176 -39.10 -31.77 9.66
C GLY A 176 -38.59 -33.12 10.19
N SER A 177 -38.85 -33.36 11.49
CA SER A 177 -39.19 -34.64 12.16
C SER A 177 -38.22 -35.83 11.94
N THR A 178 -37.69 -36.52 12.95
CA THR A 178 -38.41 -37.21 14.03
C THR A 178 -37.37 -37.75 15.05
N SER A 179 -37.82 -37.91 16.29
CA SER A 179 -37.19 -38.48 17.50
C SER A 179 -36.24 -39.67 17.34
N THR A 180 -35.22 -39.77 18.20
CA THR A 180 -35.05 -40.86 19.21
C THR A 180 -34.01 -40.44 20.27
N SER A 181 -34.26 -40.89 21.50
CA SER A 181 -33.81 -40.45 22.83
C SER A 181 -32.53 -41.07 23.40
N SER A 182 -31.83 -40.33 24.27
CA SER A 182 -31.34 -40.78 25.60
C SER A 182 -30.61 -39.59 26.31
N SER A 183 -31.29 -38.91 27.24
CA SER A 183 -31.04 -38.91 28.71
C SER A 183 -29.59 -38.57 29.13
N SER A 184 -29.32 -37.47 29.83
CA SER A 184 -29.66 -37.36 31.27
C SER A 184 -29.45 -35.94 31.86
N SER A 185 -30.40 -35.57 32.73
CA SER A 185 -30.33 -34.78 34.00
C SER A 185 -29.76 -33.35 34.00
N ASN A 186 -30.64 -32.32 34.12
CA ASN A 186 -31.10 -31.61 35.36
C ASN A 186 -30.18 -30.41 35.71
N SER A 187 -30.62 -29.20 36.06
CA SER A 187 -31.91 -28.68 36.55
C SER A 187 -31.85 -27.13 36.66
N ASN A 188 -32.97 -26.46 36.32
CA ASN A 188 -33.62 -25.26 36.93
C ASN A 188 -32.76 -24.10 37.51
N SER A 189 -33.03 -22.81 37.28
CA SER A 189 -34.33 -22.11 37.47
C SER A 189 -34.33 -20.68 36.85
N ASN A 190 -35.48 -20.25 36.32
CA ASN A 190 -36.18 -18.92 36.38
C ASN A 190 -35.43 -17.66 36.89
N SER A 191 -35.69 -16.41 36.47
CA SER A 191 -36.75 -15.74 35.69
C SER A 191 -36.45 -14.23 35.73
N ASN A 192 -36.63 -13.49 34.63
CA ASN A 192 -37.44 -12.25 34.59
C ASN A 192 -37.11 -11.36 33.38
N ALA A 193 -38.16 -11.01 32.66
CA ALA A 193 -38.24 -9.91 31.71
C ALA A 193 -38.48 -8.59 32.46
N ASN A 194 -37.79 -7.51 32.10
CA ASN A 194 -38.44 -6.28 31.63
C ASN A 194 -37.43 -5.21 31.14
N GLN A 195 -37.70 -4.74 29.92
CA GLN A 195 -37.64 -3.35 29.43
C GLN A 195 -36.37 -2.51 29.65
N GLN A 196 -35.72 -2.15 28.54
CA GLN A 196 -35.68 -0.76 28.02
C GLN A 196 -34.96 -0.65 26.66
N GLN A 197 -35.76 -0.40 25.62
CA GLN A 197 -35.56 0.65 24.59
C GLN A 197 -34.13 1.05 24.18
N GLN A 198 -33.74 0.71 22.94
CA GLN A 198 -33.39 1.71 21.93
C GLN A 198 -33.35 1.10 20.52
N SER A 199 -34.32 1.48 19.71
CA SER A 199 -34.29 1.37 18.25
C SER A 199 -33.19 2.27 17.71
N GLN A 200 -31.97 1.74 17.57
CA GLN A 200 -30.94 2.41 16.78
C GLN A 200 -31.14 2.02 15.32
N GLN A 201 -31.81 2.91 14.58
CA GLN A 201 -31.56 3.02 13.14
C GLN A 201 -30.04 3.09 12.97
N PRO A 202 -29.42 2.27 12.11
CA PRO A 202 -28.00 2.44 11.81
C PRO A 202 -27.90 3.80 11.11
N THR A 203 -27.53 4.82 11.88
CA THR A 203 -27.04 6.07 11.32
C THR A 203 -25.79 5.65 10.56
N LEU A 204 -25.93 5.53 9.24
CA LEU A 204 -24.82 5.22 8.36
C LEU A 204 -23.84 6.39 8.46
N ASP A 205 -22.88 6.28 9.38
CA ASP A 205 -21.81 7.25 9.49
C ASP A 205 -21.14 7.34 8.12
N LYS A 206 -20.86 8.57 7.68
CA LYS A 206 -20.23 8.85 6.38
C LYS A 206 -18.95 8.03 6.22
N LYS A 207 -18.21 7.81 7.32
CA LYS A 207 -17.02 6.97 7.33
C LYS A 207 -17.34 5.49 7.13
N SER A 208 -18.36 4.97 7.79
CA SER A 208 -18.83 3.58 7.61
C SER A 208 -19.29 3.34 6.17
N LEU A 209 -20.02 4.28 5.58
CA LEU A 209 -20.43 4.22 4.18
C LEU A 209 -19.23 4.27 3.22
N GLN A 210 -18.23 5.12 3.51
CA GLN A 210 -16.99 5.17 2.73
C GLN A 210 -16.19 3.87 2.82
N LEU A 211 -16.08 3.27 4.00
CA LEU A 211 -15.40 1.99 4.22
C LEU A 211 -16.12 0.85 3.49
N SER A 212 -17.46 0.81 3.56
CA SER A 212 -18.24 -0.17 2.80
C SER A 212 -18.07 0.00 1.29
N LEU A 213 -18.07 1.25 0.78
CA LEU A 213 -17.83 1.52 -0.64
C LEU A 213 -16.41 1.13 -1.07
N LEU A 214 -15.39 1.41 -0.25
CA LEU A 214 -14.01 1.04 -0.55
C LEU A 214 -13.84 -0.48 -0.56
N SER A 215 -14.51 -1.18 0.36
CA SER A 215 -14.55 -2.65 0.38
C SER A 215 -15.30 -3.23 -0.81
N LEU A 216 -16.40 -2.59 -1.26
CA LEU A 216 -17.14 -3.02 -2.44
C LEU A 216 -16.37 -2.80 -3.74
N ILE A 217 -15.58 -1.72 -3.83
CA ILE A 217 -14.70 -1.45 -4.97
C ILE A 217 -13.59 -2.51 -5.10
N GLN A 218 -13.24 -3.20 -4.02
CA GLN A 218 -12.26 -4.30 -4.06
C GLN A 218 -12.86 -5.64 -4.51
N ASP A 219 -14.19 -5.78 -4.59
CA ASP A 219 -14.82 -6.99 -5.13
C ASP A 219 -14.96 -6.87 -6.66
N GLU A 220 -14.12 -7.61 -7.39
CA GLU A 220 -14.13 -7.70 -8.86
C GLU A 220 -15.54 -8.00 -9.42
N ARG A 221 -16.34 -8.82 -8.72
CA ARG A 221 -17.70 -9.17 -9.16
C ARG A 221 -18.66 -7.98 -9.08
N PHE A 222 -18.44 -7.09 -8.12
CA PHE A 222 -19.21 -5.86 -8.00
C PHE A 222 -18.84 -4.89 -9.12
N LEU A 223 -17.54 -4.74 -9.42
CA LEU A 223 -17.06 -3.92 -10.52
C LEU A 223 -17.61 -4.41 -11.88
N ASP A 224 -17.60 -5.72 -12.10
CA ASP A 224 -18.19 -6.35 -13.30
C ASP A 224 -19.69 -6.07 -13.42
N LEU A 225 -20.42 -6.16 -12.31
CA LEU A 225 -21.87 -5.90 -12.28
C LEU A 225 -22.20 -4.43 -12.54
N ILE A 226 -21.43 -3.49 -11.97
CA ILE A 226 -21.56 -2.06 -12.24
C ILE A 226 -21.20 -1.73 -13.69
N HIS A 227 -20.14 -2.34 -14.22
CA HIS A 227 -19.72 -2.16 -15.61
C HIS A 227 -20.78 -2.68 -16.58
N ALA A 228 -21.35 -3.85 -16.33
CA ALA A 228 -22.45 -4.41 -17.13
C ALA A 228 -23.69 -3.50 -17.10
N GLN A 229 -24.03 -2.95 -15.93
CA GLN A 229 -25.16 -2.03 -15.80
C GLN A 229 -24.89 -0.68 -16.49
N TYR A 230 -23.65 -0.17 -16.42
CA TYR A 230 -23.22 1.03 -17.14
C TYR A 230 -23.36 0.85 -18.66
N LEU A 231 -22.85 -0.25 -19.23
CA LEU A 231 -23.00 -0.55 -20.66
C LEU A 231 -24.47 -0.63 -21.05
N LYS A 232 -25.30 -1.29 -20.25
CA LYS A 232 -26.74 -1.40 -20.53
C LYS A 232 -27.43 -0.04 -20.62
N VAL A 233 -27.16 0.86 -19.67
CA VAL A 233 -27.73 2.21 -19.66
C VAL A 233 -27.16 3.07 -20.79
N HIS A 234 -25.86 2.99 -21.05
CA HIS A 234 -25.23 3.71 -22.15
C HIS A 234 -25.82 3.29 -23.50
N ASN A 235 -25.96 1.98 -23.73
CA ASN A 235 -26.56 1.43 -24.94
C ASN A 235 -28.05 1.77 -25.07
N ALA A 236 -28.79 1.82 -23.97
CA ALA A 236 -30.19 2.28 -23.98
C ALA A 236 -30.30 3.76 -24.35
N ARG A 237 -29.36 4.61 -23.89
CA ARG A 237 -29.32 6.05 -24.21
C ARG A 237 -28.91 6.30 -25.65
N THR A 238 -27.90 5.59 -26.18
CA THR A 238 -27.49 5.71 -27.59
C THR A 238 -28.58 5.22 -28.53
N LYS A 239 -29.30 4.14 -28.18
CA LYS A 239 -30.44 3.64 -28.96
C LYS A 239 -31.61 4.63 -28.98
N ASN A 240 -31.93 5.30 -27.86
CA ASN A 240 -32.93 6.36 -27.83
C ASN A 240 -32.51 7.60 -28.65
N ASN A 241 -31.23 7.95 -28.65
CA ASN A 241 -30.73 9.10 -29.40
C ASN A 241 -30.77 8.86 -30.92
N ASN A 242 -30.45 7.63 -31.36
CA ASN A 242 -30.53 7.25 -32.77
C ASN A 242 -31.97 7.16 -33.29
N ASN A 243 -32.93 6.71 -32.46
CA ASN A 243 -34.35 6.69 -32.84
C ASN A 243 -34.96 8.09 -33.01
N ASN A 244 -34.46 9.10 -32.28
CA ASN A 244 -34.91 10.48 -32.45
C ASN A 244 -34.35 11.15 -33.71
N ASN A 245 -33.19 10.73 -34.20
CA ASN A 245 -32.60 11.25 -35.44
C ASN A 245 -33.16 10.62 -36.72
N SER A 246 -33.88 9.49 -36.63
CA SER A 246 -34.48 8.82 -37.80
C SER A 246 -35.95 9.20 -38.06
N ARG A 247 -36.50 10.16 -37.29
CA ARG A 247 -37.88 10.67 -37.41
C ARG A 247 -37.97 12.13 -37.88
N LYS A 248 -36.87 12.71 -38.34
CA LYS A 248 -36.84 14.02 -39.02
C LYS A 248 -36.62 13.83 -40.51
#